data_AF-A0A957EG92-F1
#
_entry.id   AF-A0A957EG92-F1
#
_cell.length_a   1.000
_cell.length_b   1.000
_cell.length_c   1.000
_cell.angle_alpha   90.00
_cell.angle_beta   90.00
_cell.angle_gamma   90.00
#
_symmetry.space_group_name_H-M   'P 1'
#
loop_
_entity.id
_entity.type
_entity.pdbx_description
1 polymer ?
#
loop_
_entity_poly.entity_id
_entity_poly.type
_entity_poly.pdbx_seq_one_letter_code
_entity_poly.pdbx_strand_id
1 'polypeptide(L)'
;IYPDGILPSVAPAEVHAYTIPRYNCMWVELLVLHWQQSGDAALVRQLWPTLKQVLAALLGLQNEEGLLVHPPGRRFYIDWSATAQSDPHLVFNLHVVLALQIAAELANEFEPEMATIWQAAAGKLQQRCREGFVGNGRFHDDLAHTTHSQLGAALALLTGTATPEEADNLLNEIVARSLNERDEHEDGEMVLASPFMHHYIFEALGGNGRTQAILNIIKLRWGRWVRQGYPTTWENWNVDFPDGSQCHAFSAHPRYHLAKIFR
;
A
#
# COMPACT_ATOMS: atom_id res chain seq x y z
N ILE A 1 10.63 -6.99 17.98
CA ILE A 1 9.36 -7.60 17.50
C ILE A 1 8.53 -7.97 18.71
N TYR A 2 7.21 -7.83 18.64
CA TYR A 2 6.35 -8.26 19.74
C TYR A 2 6.21 -9.80 19.77
N PRO A 3 5.72 -10.39 20.88
CA PRO A 3 5.58 -11.85 20.99
C PRO A 3 4.68 -12.50 19.93
N ASP A 4 3.76 -11.74 19.33
CA ASP A 4 2.88 -12.19 18.25
C ASP A 4 3.49 -12.05 16.85
N GLY A 5 4.77 -11.71 16.75
CA GLY A 5 5.50 -11.64 15.48
C GLY A 5 5.21 -10.37 14.67
N ILE A 6 4.47 -9.41 15.20
CA ILE A 6 4.24 -8.11 14.57
C ILE A 6 5.27 -7.09 15.09
N LEU A 7 5.82 -6.27 14.21
CA LEU A 7 6.66 -5.11 14.56
C LEU A 7 5.79 -3.91 14.97
N PRO A 8 6.25 -3.09 15.92
CA PRO A 8 5.58 -1.82 16.22
C PRO A 8 5.61 -0.89 15.00
N SER A 9 4.55 -0.12 14.80
CA SER A 9 4.50 0.93 13.76
C SER A 9 5.31 2.17 14.14
N VAL A 10 5.54 2.41 15.43
CA VAL A 10 6.44 3.47 15.94
C VAL A 10 7.45 2.89 16.93
N ALA A 11 8.73 3.15 16.72
CA ALA A 11 9.81 2.76 17.63
C ALA A 11 10.49 4.01 18.22
N PRO A 12 11.00 3.97 19.47
CA PRO A 12 11.07 2.80 20.35
C PRO A 12 9.87 2.63 21.33
N ALA A 13 8.86 3.52 21.31
CA ALA A 13 7.92 3.66 22.43
C ALA A 13 6.42 3.48 22.08
N GLU A 14 6.07 2.69 21.05
CA GLU A 14 4.66 2.41 20.76
C GLU A 14 4.02 1.47 21.79
N VAL A 15 2.79 1.80 22.19
CA VAL A 15 1.91 0.88 22.91
C VAL A 15 1.35 -0.12 21.92
N HIS A 16 1.49 -1.42 22.21
CA HIS A 16 1.10 -2.54 21.32
C HIS A 16 -0.31 -2.41 20.69
N ALA A 17 -1.26 -1.78 21.39
CA ALA A 17 -2.62 -1.54 20.88
C ALA A 17 -2.69 -0.54 19.71
N TYR A 18 -1.73 0.37 19.58
CA TYR A 18 -1.67 1.33 18.46
C TYR A 18 -0.98 0.77 17.22
N THR A 19 -0.45 -0.44 17.29
CA THR A 19 0.25 -1.02 16.14
C THR A 19 -0.69 -1.21 14.97
N ILE A 20 -0.22 -0.76 13.81
CA ILE A 20 -0.87 -0.89 12.52
C ILE A 20 -0.20 -2.08 11.80
N PRO A 21 -0.82 -3.28 11.75
CA PRO A 21 -0.19 -4.48 11.22
C PRO A 21 0.36 -4.29 9.80
N ARG A 22 -0.39 -3.61 8.92
CA ARG A 22 0.02 -3.35 7.53
C ARG A 22 1.33 -2.56 7.38
N TYR A 23 1.79 -1.82 8.39
CA TYR A 23 3.10 -1.14 8.31
C TYR A 23 4.26 -2.15 8.25
N ASN A 24 4.02 -3.40 8.68
CA ASN A 24 4.97 -4.48 8.52
C ASN A 24 5.19 -4.82 7.04
N CYS A 25 4.19 -4.65 6.17
CA CYS A 25 4.37 -4.80 4.72
C CYS A 25 5.39 -3.78 4.19
N MET A 26 5.29 -2.51 4.62
CA MET A 26 6.24 -1.47 4.26
C MET A 26 7.64 -1.75 4.82
N TRP A 27 7.76 -2.38 6.00
CA TRP A 27 9.06 -2.80 6.52
C TRP A 27 9.73 -3.86 5.62
N VAL A 28 8.95 -4.79 5.04
CA VAL A 28 9.47 -5.74 4.04
C VAL A 28 9.97 -5.01 2.79
N GLU A 29 9.19 -4.06 2.27
CA GLU A 29 9.59 -3.21 1.15
C GLU A 29 10.88 -2.44 1.43
N LEU A 30 11.02 -1.87 2.63
CA LEU A 30 12.22 -1.15 3.05
C LEU A 30 13.45 -2.05 3.18
N LEU A 31 13.29 -3.30 3.65
CA LEU A 31 14.38 -4.27 3.71
C LEU A 31 14.90 -4.61 2.31
N VAL A 32 14.00 -4.84 1.35
CA VAL A 32 14.38 -5.11 -0.04
C VAL A 32 14.98 -3.87 -0.70
N LEU A 33 14.40 -2.69 -0.49
CA LEU A 33 14.95 -1.44 -0.99
C LEU A 33 16.36 -1.21 -0.43
N HIS A 34 16.59 -1.50 0.86
CA HIS A 34 17.92 -1.41 1.45
C HIS A 34 18.90 -2.34 0.72
N TRP A 35 18.56 -3.63 0.55
CA TRP A 35 19.39 -4.58 -0.19
C TRP A 35 19.74 -4.07 -1.59
N GLN A 36 18.75 -3.61 -2.36
CA GLN A 36 18.94 -3.12 -3.72
C GLN A 36 19.85 -1.89 -3.80
N GLN A 37 19.86 -1.03 -2.77
CA GLN A 37 20.67 0.20 -2.76
C GLN A 37 22.07 -0.01 -2.18
N SER A 38 22.23 -0.88 -1.18
CA SER A 38 23.48 -1.02 -0.42
C SER A 38 24.29 -2.27 -0.80
N GLY A 39 23.63 -3.34 -1.26
CA GLY A 39 24.26 -4.66 -1.35
C GLY A 39 24.66 -5.26 0.00
N ASP A 40 24.10 -4.78 1.12
CA ASP A 40 24.43 -5.28 2.46
C ASP A 40 23.74 -6.62 2.77
N ALA A 41 24.34 -7.70 2.27
CA ALA A 41 23.85 -9.05 2.52
C ALA A 41 23.99 -9.48 3.99
N ALA A 42 24.84 -8.83 4.79
CA ALA A 42 25.02 -9.16 6.20
C ALA A 42 23.81 -8.70 7.01
N LEU A 43 23.34 -7.47 6.78
CA LEU A 43 22.12 -6.96 7.42
C LEU A 43 20.89 -7.79 7.01
N VAL A 44 20.76 -8.13 5.73
CA VAL A 44 19.64 -8.97 5.26
C VAL A 44 19.63 -10.32 5.98
N ARG A 45 20.78 -11.01 6.07
CA ARG A 45 20.88 -12.29 6.80
C ARG A 45 20.58 -12.14 8.29
N GLN A 46 21.02 -11.05 8.91
CA GLN A 46 20.71 -10.76 10.31
C GLN A 46 19.21 -10.58 10.54
N LEU A 47 18.51 -9.88 9.65
CA LEU A 47 17.07 -9.60 9.76
C LEU A 47 16.19 -10.72 9.18
N TRP A 48 16.78 -11.71 8.51
CA TRP A 48 16.06 -12.80 7.86
C TRP A 48 15.11 -13.57 8.80
N PRO A 49 15.50 -13.95 10.03
CA PRO A 49 14.57 -14.58 10.97
C PRO A 49 13.37 -13.69 11.33
N THR A 50 13.58 -12.37 11.43
CA THR A 50 12.51 -11.39 11.67
C THR A 50 11.57 -11.31 10.48
N LEU A 51 12.09 -11.29 9.25
CA LEU A 51 11.26 -11.32 8.04
C LEU A 51 10.34 -12.55 8.00
N LYS A 52 10.89 -13.73 8.30
CA LYS A 52 10.08 -14.97 8.37
C LYS A 52 8.99 -14.89 9.44
N GLN A 53 9.31 -14.37 10.62
CA GLN A 53 8.33 -14.20 11.71
C GLN A 53 7.22 -13.22 11.34
N VAL A 54 7.57 -12.07 10.74
CA VAL A 54 6.60 -11.06 10.31
C VAL A 54 5.63 -11.62 9.28
N LEU A 55 6.13 -12.27 8.22
CA LEU A 55 5.29 -12.82 7.17
C LEU A 55 4.42 -13.98 7.67
N ALA A 56 4.94 -14.82 8.56
CA ALA A 56 4.16 -15.87 9.21
C ALA A 56 3.06 -15.27 10.11
N ALA A 57 3.37 -14.22 10.87
CA ALA A 57 2.39 -13.54 11.71
C ALA A 57 1.28 -12.87 10.89
N LEU A 58 1.63 -12.20 9.79
CA LEU A 58 0.65 -11.61 8.87
C LEU A 58 -0.26 -12.68 8.25
N LEU A 59 0.31 -13.79 7.75
CA LEU A 59 -0.49 -14.92 7.24
C LEU A 59 -1.36 -15.59 8.30
N GLY A 60 -0.94 -15.56 9.57
CA GLY A 60 -1.71 -16.05 10.71
C GLY A 60 -2.98 -15.25 11.00
N LEU A 61 -3.18 -14.09 10.37
CA LEU A 61 -4.39 -13.26 10.49
C LEU A 61 -5.52 -13.69 9.54
N GLN A 62 -5.35 -14.79 8.80
CA GLN A 62 -6.39 -15.32 7.93
C GLN A 62 -7.59 -15.85 8.75
N ASN A 63 -8.78 -15.48 8.33
CA ASN A 63 -10.04 -16.07 8.79
C ASN A 63 -10.33 -17.41 8.08
N GLU A 64 -11.51 -17.99 8.31
CA GLU A 64 -11.92 -19.29 7.74
C GLU A 64 -12.03 -19.24 6.21
N GLU A 65 -12.35 -18.09 5.63
CA GLU A 65 -12.38 -17.86 4.17
C GLU A 65 -10.98 -17.71 3.56
N GLY A 66 -9.94 -17.55 4.39
CA GLY A 66 -8.57 -17.33 3.96
C GLY A 66 -8.24 -15.87 3.63
N LEU A 67 -9.07 -14.93 4.08
CA LEU A 67 -8.85 -13.49 4.00
C LEU A 67 -8.30 -12.97 5.34
N LEU A 68 -7.41 -11.98 5.26
CA LEU A 68 -6.83 -11.32 6.42
C LEU A 68 -7.82 -10.37 7.07
N VAL A 69 -7.89 -10.43 8.39
CA VAL A 69 -8.64 -9.52 9.25
C VAL A 69 -7.70 -8.83 10.24
N HIS A 70 -8.02 -7.61 10.66
CA HIS A 70 -7.20 -6.94 11.66
C HIS A 70 -7.27 -7.68 12.99
N PRO A 71 -6.15 -7.78 13.73
CA PRO A 71 -6.16 -8.41 15.04
C PRO A 71 -7.00 -7.58 16.01
N PRO A 72 -7.83 -8.21 16.86
CA PRO A 72 -8.55 -7.50 17.92
C PRO A 72 -7.61 -6.67 18.79
N GLY A 73 -8.05 -5.45 19.16
CA GLY A 73 -7.29 -4.55 20.03
C GLY A 73 -6.11 -3.84 19.34
N ARG A 74 -5.95 -3.98 18.03
CA ARG A 74 -5.01 -3.19 17.22
C ARG A 74 -5.72 -2.02 16.54
N ARG A 75 -4.95 -1.02 16.13
CA ARG A 75 -5.49 0.10 15.36
C ARG A 75 -5.85 -0.36 13.95
N PHE A 76 -7.12 -0.27 13.59
CA PHE A 76 -7.55 -0.34 12.20
C PHE A 76 -7.10 0.94 11.49
N TYR A 77 -6.25 0.79 10.48
CA TYR A 77 -5.82 1.90 9.63
C TYR A 77 -5.57 1.37 8.23
N ILE A 78 -6.24 1.96 7.26
CA ILE A 78 -6.03 1.66 5.85
C ILE A 78 -5.35 2.82 5.15
N ASP A 79 -6.01 3.97 5.17
CA ASP A 79 -5.56 5.22 4.60
C ASP A 79 -6.35 6.35 5.27
N TRP A 80 -5.85 7.59 5.18
CA TRP A 80 -6.62 8.78 5.55
C TRP A 80 -7.56 9.17 4.41
N SER A 81 -8.58 8.33 4.18
CA SER A 81 -9.54 8.49 3.08
C SER A 81 -10.92 7.96 3.47
N ALA A 82 -11.90 8.13 2.58
CA ALA A 82 -13.29 7.70 2.78
C ALA A 82 -13.51 6.18 2.53
N THR A 83 -12.45 5.37 2.51
CA THR A 83 -12.55 3.93 2.31
C THR A 83 -13.30 3.26 3.46
N ALA A 84 -13.98 2.14 3.16
CA ALA A 84 -14.65 1.33 4.17
C ALA A 84 -13.73 1.02 5.37
N GLN A 85 -14.30 1.09 6.57
CA GLN A 85 -13.60 0.79 7.82
C GLN A 85 -14.05 -0.55 8.38
N SER A 86 -14.02 -1.59 7.54
CA SER A 86 -14.49 -2.93 7.84
C SER A 86 -13.46 -3.98 7.44
N ASP A 87 -13.53 -5.13 8.09
CA ASP A 87 -12.78 -6.33 7.72
C ASP A 87 -13.70 -7.40 7.13
N PRO A 88 -13.18 -8.28 6.26
CA PRO A 88 -11.88 -8.19 5.60
C PRO A 88 -11.79 -7.00 4.64
N HIS A 89 -10.61 -6.37 4.54
CA HIS A 89 -10.39 -5.21 3.65
C HIS A 89 -9.42 -5.55 2.50
N LEU A 90 -9.77 -5.20 1.26
CA LEU A 90 -8.98 -5.48 0.05
C LEU A 90 -7.55 -4.97 0.16
N VAL A 91 -7.40 -3.68 0.47
CA VAL A 91 -6.10 -3.03 0.61
C VAL A 91 -5.17 -3.75 1.59
N PHE A 92 -5.65 -4.16 2.77
CA PHE A 92 -4.80 -4.88 3.72
C PHE A 92 -4.34 -6.23 3.14
N ASN A 93 -5.28 -6.98 2.56
CA ASN A 93 -5.01 -8.28 1.96
C ASN A 93 -4.00 -8.17 0.81
N LEU A 94 -4.21 -7.26 -0.14
CA LEU A 94 -3.29 -7.07 -1.27
C LEU A 94 -1.95 -6.47 -0.86
N HIS A 95 -1.88 -5.67 0.20
CA HIS A 95 -0.59 -5.20 0.70
C HIS A 95 0.26 -6.35 1.26
N VAL A 96 -0.37 -7.35 1.89
CA VAL A 96 0.33 -8.58 2.30
C VAL A 96 0.71 -9.44 1.10
N VAL A 97 -0.13 -9.54 0.06
CA VAL A 97 0.25 -10.18 -1.22
C VAL A 97 1.51 -9.54 -1.79
N LEU A 98 1.55 -8.21 -1.86
CA LEU A 98 2.71 -7.45 -2.35
C LEU A 98 3.96 -7.74 -1.51
N ALA A 99 3.84 -7.71 -0.17
CA ALA A 99 4.95 -8.02 0.72
C ALA A 99 5.48 -9.46 0.54
N LEU A 100 4.60 -10.44 0.32
CA LEU A 100 4.99 -11.82 0.04
C LEU A 100 5.71 -11.96 -1.31
N GLN A 101 5.23 -11.27 -2.34
CA GLN A 101 5.88 -11.27 -3.66
C GLN A 101 7.29 -10.66 -3.60
N ILE A 102 7.40 -9.49 -2.96
CA ILE A 102 8.68 -8.80 -2.75
C ILE A 102 9.65 -9.65 -1.91
N ALA A 103 9.17 -10.27 -0.84
CA ALA A 103 10.00 -11.16 -0.02
C ALA A 103 10.42 -12.42 -0.79
N ALA A 104 9.55 -12.97 -1.64
CA ALA A 104 9.88 -14.12 -2.47
C ALA A 104 10.96 -13.81 -3.51
N GLU A 105 10.92 -12.62 -4.11
CA GLU A 105 11.99 -12.15 -5.00
C GLU A 105 13.33 -12.12 -4.27
N LEU A 106 13.38 -11.52 -3.07
CA LEU A 106 14.57 -11.52 -2.23
C LEU A 106 15.01 -12.94 -1.84
N ALA A 107 14.06 -13.82 -1.53
CA ALA A 107 14.35 -15.20 -1.14
C ALA A 107 15.05 -16.02 -2.23
N ASN A 108 14.92 -15.69 -3.51
CA ASN A 108 15.69 -16.34 -4.57
C ASN A 108 17.21 -16.23 -4.35
N GLU A 109 17.68 -15.17 -3.69
CA GLU A 109 19.10 -14.98 -3.36
C GLU A 109 19.51 -15.56 -2.00
N PHE A 110 18.60 -15.58 -1.02
CA PHE A 110 18.95 -15.88 0.38
C PHE A 110 18.44 -17.24 0.89
N GLU A 111 17.26 -17.69 0.46
CA GLU A 111 16.65 -18.97 0.86
C GLU A 111 15.58 -19.41 -0.18
N PRO A 112 15.97 -20.02 -1.32
CA PRO A 112 15.06 -20.29 -2.45
C PRO A 112 13.82 -21.14 -2.12
N GLU A 113 13.90 -21.97 -1.08
CA GLU A 113 12.74 -22.71 -0.57
C GLU A 113 11.61 -21.76 -0.11
N MET A 114 11.98 -20.68 0.59
CA MET A 114 11.03 -19.66 1.04
C MET A 114 10.42 -18.87 -0.11
N ALA A 115 11.14 -18.69 -1.22
CA ALA A 115 10.60 -18.06 -2.42
C ALA A 115 9.36 -18.81 -2.93
N THR A 116 9.45 -20.15 -2.99
CA THR A 116 8.34 -21.01 -3.43
C THR A 116 7.17 -20.95 -2.45
N ILE A 117 7.44 -21.00 -1.14
CA ILE A 117 6.42 -20.93 -0.09
C ILE A 117 5.67 -19.60 -0.13
N TRP A 118 6.38 -18.48 -0.21
CA TRP A 118 5.79 -17.15 -0.22
C TRP A 118 5.06 -16.84 -1.52
N GLN A 119 5.55 -17.30 -2.69
CA GLN A 119 4.81 -17.20 -3.95
C GLN A 119 3.50 -17.98 -3.91
N ALA A 120 3.50 -19.20 -3.36
CA ALA A 120 2.29 -20.00 -3.23
C ALA A 120 1.27 -19.34 -2.28
N ALA A 121 1.74 -18.78 -1.16
CA ALA A 121 0.89 -18.04 -0.22
C ALA A 121 0.30 -16.78 -0.86
N ALA A 122 1.12 -16.01 -1.59
CA ALA A 122 0.68 -14.82 -2.33
C ALA A 122 -0.40 -15.16 -3.36
N GLY A 123 -0.20 -16.21 -4.17
CA GLY A 123 -1.16 -16.64 -5.18
C GLY A 123 -2.50 -17.09 -4.58
N LYS A 124 -2.46 -17.84 -3.47
CA LYS A 124 -3.69 -18.25 -2.76
C LYS A 124 -4.46 -17.05 -2.22
N LEU A 125 -3.77 -16.10 -1.58
CA LEU A 125 -4.40 -14.91 -1.02
C LEU A 125 -4.94 -13.98 -2.12
N GLN A 126 -4.19 -13.82 -3.21
CA GLN A 126 -4.63 -13.10 -4.41
C GLN A 126 -5.93 -13.70 -4.98
N GLN A 127 -6.01 -15.02 -5.08
CA GLN A 127 -7.23 -15.69 -5.53
C GLN A 127 -8.42 -15.38 -4.62
N ARG A 128 -8.24 -15.47 -3.29
CA ARG A 128 -9.29 -15.09 -2.32
C ARG A 128 -9.71 -13.64 -2.46
N CYS A 129 -8.76 -12.74 -2.72
CA CYS A 129 -9.08 -11.33 -2.96
C CYS A 129 -9.97 -11.16 -4.19
N ARG A 130 -9.65 -11.86 -5.30
CA ARG A 130 -10.50 -11.82 -6.51
C ARG A 130 -11.91 -12.34 -6.23
N GLU A 131 -12.01 -13.45 -5.52
CA GLU A 131 -13.30 -14.08 -5.19
C GLU A 131 -14.19 -13.19 -4.31
N GLY A 132 -13.61 -12.47 -3.34
CA GLY A 132 -14.38 -11.68 -2.37
C GLY A 132 -14.66 -10.23 -2.80
N PHE A 133 -13.68 -9.55 -3.40
CA PHE A 133 -13.71 -8.10 -3.57
C PHE A 133 -14.02 -7.63 -5.00
N VAL A 134 -14.00 -8.52 -5.98
CA VAL A 134 -14.34 -8.14 -7.36
C VAL A 134 -15.83 -8.24 -7.57
N GLY A 135 -16.46 -7.13 -7.96
CA GLY A 135 -17.90 -7.04 -8.19
C GLY A 135 -18.23 -5.94 -9.20
N ASN A 136 -19.15 -6.22 -10.13
CA ASN A 136 -19.57 -5.27 -11.17
C ASN A 136 -18.39 -4.68 -11.98
N GLY A 137 -17.34 -5.47 -12.21
CA GLY A 137 -16.14 -5.05 -12.94
C GLY A 137 -15.20 -4.11 -12.17
N ARG A 138 -15.36 -3.98 -10.85
CA ARG A 138 -14.51 -3.14 -9.97
C ARG A 138 -13.90 -3.96 -8.84
N PHE A 139 -12.83 -3.42 -8.28
CA PHE A 139 -12.19 -3.88 -7.05
C PHE A 139 -12.73 -3.06 -5.88
N HIS A 140 -13.59 -3.67 -5.07
CA HIS A 140 -14.18 -3.04 -3.88
C HIS A 140 -13.29 -3.20 -2.66
N ASP A 141 -13.37 -2.25 -1.74
CA ASP A 141 -12.55 -2.21 -0.54
C ASP A 141 -13.02 -3.21 0.53
N ASP A 142 -14.32 -3.49 0.58
CA ASP A 142 -14.97 -4.39 1.54
C ASP A 142 -15.88 -5.42 0.85
N LEU A 143 -16.28 -6.47 1.58
CA LEU A 143 -17.12 -7.55 1.02
C LEU A 143 -18.57 -7.11 0.75
N ALA A 144 -19.02 -6.01 1.35
CA ALA A 144 -20.34 -5.44 1.08
C ALA A 144 -20.36 -4.55 -0.17
N HIS A 145 -19.20 -4.36 -0.83
CA HIS A 145 -19.04 -3.58 -2.06
C HIS A 145 -19.53 -2.14 -1.90
N THR A 146 -19.20 -1.52 -0.75
CA THR A 146 -19.65 -0.18 -0.38
C THR A 146 -18.76 0.91 -0.95
N THR A 147 -17.45 0.66 -1.03
CA THR A 147 -16.46 1.61 -1.53
C THR A 147 -15.48 0.93 -2.47
N HIS A 148 -14.92 1.70 -3.40
CA HIS A 148 -13.78 1.31 -4.23
C HIS A 148 -12.77 2.45 -4.27
N SER A 149 -11.50 2.14 -4.01
CA SER A 149 -10.47 3.16 -3.79
C SER A 149 -9.34 3.11 -4.81
N GLN A 150 -8.70 4.26 -5.03
CA GLN A 150 -7.47 4.32 -5.82
C GLN A 150 -6.39 3.38 -5.28
N LEU A 151 -6.28 3.26 -3.95
CA LEU A 151 -5.28 2.42 -3.31
C LEU A 151 -5.57 0.93 -3.53
N GLY A 152 -6.83 0.51 -3.43
CA GLY A 152 -7.26 -0.86 -3.76
C GLY A 152 -6.97 -1.21 -5.22
N ALA A 153 -7.34 -0.32 -6.15
CA ALA A 153 -7.07 -0.50 -7.58
C ALA A 153 -5.56 -0.53 -7.89
N ALA A 154 -4.75 0.35 -7.28
CA ALA A 154 -3.31 0.38 -7.49
C ALA A 154 -2.63 -0.87 -6.94
N LEU A 155 -3.01 -1.35 -5.76
CA LEU A 155 -2.48 -2.60 -5.23
C LEU A 155 -2.90 -3.79 -6.10
N ALA A 156 -4.13 -3.81 -6.64
CA ALA A 156 -4.56 -4.86 -7.55
C ALA A 156 -3.70 -4.93 -8.82
N LEU A 157 -3.28 -3.77 -9.34
CA LEU A 157 -2.31 -3.69 -10.45
C LEU A 157 -0.92 -4.16 -10.03
N LEU A 158 -0.41 -3.67 -8.89
CA LEU A 158 0.95 -3.96 -8.41
C LEU A 158 1.16 -5.44 -8.08
N THR A 159 0.12 -6.12 -7.59
CA THR A 159 0.22 -7.54 -7.24
C THR A 159 -0.11 -8.47 -8.41
N GLY A 160 -0.51 -7.94 -9.57
CA GLY A 160 -1.03 -8.73 -10.68
C GLY A 160 -2.38 -9.40 -10.38
N THR A 161 -3.12 -8.87 -9.41
CA THR A 161 -4.47 -9.36 -9.08
C THR A 161 -5.44 -8.91 -10.16
N ALA A 162 -5.28 -7.70 -10.68
CA ALA A 162 -5.99 -7.23 -11.87
C ALA A 162 -5.48 -7.97 -13.12
N THR A 163 -6.40 -8.36 -14.00
CA THR A 163 -6.04 -8.96 -15.28
C THR A 163 -5.50 -7.90 -16.24
N PRO A 164 -4.75 -8.29 -17.29
CA PRO A 164 -4.31 -7.35 -18.33
C PRO A 164 -5.47 -6.60 -19.00
N GLU A 165 -6.65 -7.23 -19.10
CA GLU A 165 -7.86 -6.61 -19.67
C GLU A 165 -8.49 -5.57 -18.73
N GLU A 166 -8.39 -5.77 -17.42
CA GLU A 166 -8.86 -4.83 -16.39
C GLU A 166 -7.91 -3.63 -16.22
N ALA A 167 -6.62 -3.82 -16.54
CA ALA A 167 -5.56 -2.89 -16.17
C ALA A 167 -5.75 -1.48 -16.73
N ASP A 168 -6.05 -1.35 -18.03
CA ASP A 168 -6.19 -0.03 -18.66
C ASP A 168 -7.37 0.77 -18.09
N ASN A 169 -8.48 0.12 -17.77
CA ASN A 169 -9.62 0.79 -17.15
C ASN A 169 -9.26 1.28 -15.74
N LEU A 170 -8.62 0.44 -14.92
CA LEU A 170 -8.19 0.83 -13.57
C LEU A 170 -7.21 2.01 -13.61
N LEU A 171 -6.23 1.96 -14.51
CA LEU A 171 -5.26 3.05 -14.69
C LEU A 171 -5.97 4.36 -15.09
N ASN A 172 -6.96 4.29 -16.00
CA ASN A 172 -7.71 5.46 -16.42
C ASN A 172 -8.58 6.04 -15.28
N GLU A 173 -9.26 5.20 -14.50
CA GLU A 173 -10.04 5.63 -13.33
C GLU A 173 -9.16 6.26 -12.26
N ILE A 174 -8.00 5.65 -11.97
CA ILE A 174 -7.00 6.20 -11.06
C ILE A 174 -6.56 7.59 -11.51
N VAL A 175 -6.19 7.75 -12.79
CA VAL A 175 -5.75 9.04 -13.35
C VAL A 175 -6.87 10.07 -13.29
N ALA A 176 -8.09 9.70 -13.68
CA ALA A 176 -9.25 10.59 -13.62
C ALA A 176 -9.51 11.07 -12.19
N ARG A 177 -9.47 10.17 -11.20
CA ARG A 177 -9.68 10.54 -9.79
C ARG A 177 -8.54 11.42 -9.26
N SER A 178 -7.29 11.13 -9.61
CA SER A 178 -6.13 11.94 -9.19
C SER A 178 -6.08 13.32 -9.86
N LEU A 179 -6.71 13.51 -11.02
CA LEU A 179 -6.79 14.79 -11.72
C LEU A 179 -8.07 15.61 -11.43
N ASN A 180 -9.00 15.05 -10.66
CA ASN A 180 -10.20 15.77 -10.21
C ASN A 180 -9.90 16.65 -8.99
N GLU A 181 -9.89 17.98 -9.11
CA GLU A 181 -9.51 18.90 -8.03
C GLU A 181 -10.28 18.76 -6.70
N ARG A 182 -11.48 18.13 -6.71
CA ARG A 182 -12.25 17.85 -5.50
C ARG A 182 -11.60 16.77 -4.66
N ASP A 183 -11.43 17.04 -3.37
CA ASP A 183 -10.89 16.08 -2.41
C ASP A 183 -12.03 15.28 -1.74
N GLU A 184 -13.25 15.81 -1.75
CA GLU A 184 -14.44 15.17 -1.20
C GLU A 184 -14.78 13.86 -1.93
N HIS A 185 -15.51 12.98 -1.22
CA HIS A 185 -16.02 11.74 -1.77
C HIS A 185 -17.55 11.80 -1.84
N GLU A 186 -18.10 11.38 -2.98
CA GLU A 186 -19.52 11.11 -3.17
C GLU A 186 -19.74 9.60 -3.42
N ASP A 187 -20.87 9.08 -2.94
CA ASP A 187 -21.20 7.66 -3.07
C ASP A 187 -21.10 7.18 -4.52
N GLY A 188 -20.37 6.09 -4.73
CA GLY A 188 -20.13 5.48 -6.04
C GLY A 188 -18.93 6.04 -6.81
N GLU A 189 -18.38 7.19 -6.40
CA GLU A 189 -17.09 7.68 -6.93
C GLU A 189 -15.92 6.85 -6.38
N MET A 190 -14.80 6.84 -7.11
CA MET A 190 -13.58 6.24 -6.60
C MET A 190 -13.03 7.07 -5.44
N VAL A 191 -12.73 6.42 -4.32
CA VAL A 191 -12.14 7.08 -3.13
C VAL A 191 -10.72 7.55 -3.46
N LEU A 192 -10.46 8.84 -3.20
CA LEU A 192 -9.14 9.47 -3.35
C LEU A 192 -8.20 8.95 -2.26
N ALA A 193 -7.02 8.45 -2.65
CA ALA A 193 -5.99 8.06 -1.70
C ALA A 193 -5.34 9.29 -1.05
N SER A 194 -4.88 9.19 0.19
CA SER A 194 -4.12 10.27 0.84
C SER A 194 -2.80 10.59 0.09
N PRO A 195 -2.16 11.73 0.37
CA PRO A 195 -0.84 12.04 -0.20
C PRO A 195 0.21 10.99 0.13
N PHE A 196 0.13 10.33 1.29
CA PHE A 196 1.02 9.24 1.66
C PHE A 196 0.86 8.04 0.71
N MET A 197 -0.38 7.58 0.53
CA MET A 197 -0.67 6.38 -0.25
C MET A 197 -0.54 6.58 -1.77
N HIS A 198 -0.45 7.83 -2.23
CA HIS A 198 -0.11 8.14 -3.63
C HIS A 198 1.25 7.57 -4.07
N HIS A 199 2.10 7.12 -3.15
CA HIS A 199 3.30 6.36 -3.51
C HIS A 199 2.95 5.12 -4.34
N TYR A 200 2.00 4.29 -3.89
CA TYR A 200 1.57 3.08 -4.59
C TYR A 200 0.82 3.40 -5.89
N ILE A 201 0.07 4.50 -5.91
CA ILE A 201 -0.57 5.00 -7.13
C ILE A 201 0.48 5.29 -8.20
N PHE A 202 1.56 5.97 -7.83
CA PHE A 202 2.65 6.28 -8.76
C PHE A 202 3.47 5.06 -9.14
N GLU A 203 3.71 4.10 -8.24
CA GLU A 203 4.33 2.82 -8.63
C GLU A 203 3.45 2.06 -9.65
N ALA A 204 2.12 1.99 -9.44
CA ALA A 204 1.20 1.34 -10.36
C ALA A 204 1.16 2.03 -11.73
N LEU A 205 1.06 3.36 -11.75
CA LEU A 205 1.09 4.15 -12.98
C LEU A 205 2.44 4.01 -13.71
N GLY A 206 3.55 4.06 -12.96
CA GLY A 206 4.91 4.00 -13.50
C GLY A 206 5.23 2.65 -14.11
N GLY A 207 4.89 1.56 -13.42
CA GLY A 207 5.03 0.19 -13.92
C GLY A 207 4.23 -0.08 -15.20
N ASN A 208 3.21 0.73 -15.48
CA ASN A 208 2.36 0.66 -16.67
C ASN A 208 2.62 1.79 -17.68
N GLY A 209 3.78 2.45 -17.61
CA GLY A 209 4.20 3.45 -18.60
C GLY A 209 3.39 4.76 -18.58
N ARG A 210 2.58 5.02 -17.55
CA ARG A 210 1.74 6.23 -17.42
C ARG A 210 2.51 7.42 -16.82
N THR A 211 3.78 7.57 -17.17
CA THR A 211 4.70 8.60 -16.65
C THR A 211 4.16 10.02 -16.80
N GLN A 212 3.56 10.36 -17.94
CA GLN A 212 3.00 11.69 -18.15
C GLN A 212 1.83 11.99 -17.20
N ALA A 213 1.04 10.97 -16.84
CA ALA A 213 -0.03 11.13 -15.87
C ALA A 213 0.53 11.43 -14.47
N ILE A 214 1.60 10.74 -14.05
CA ILE A 214 2.29 11.02 -12.78
C ILE A 214 2.72 12.50 -12.72
N LEU A 215 3.37 13.01 -13.78
CA LEU A 215 3.79 14.42 -13.83
C LEU A 215 2.61 15.39 -13.72
N ASN A 216 1.50 15.10 -14.39
CA ASN A 216 0.30 15.93 -14.35
C ASN A 216 -0.34 15.92 -12.95
N ILE A 217 -0.41 14.76 -12.30
CA ILE A 217 -0.94 14.60 -10.94
C ILE A 217 -0.08 15.37 -9.94
N ILE A 218 1.26 15.26 -10.02
CA ILE A 218 2.18 16.03 -9.16
C ILE A 218 1.95 17.54 -9.32
N LYS A 219 1.88 18.02 -10.57
CA LYS A 219 1.64 19.45 -10.87
C LYS A 219 0.29 19.95 -10.34
N LEU A 220 -0.75 19.12 -10.42
CA LEU A 220 -2.07 19.48 -9.94
C LEU A 220 -2.12 19.50 -8.41
N ARG A 221 -1.86 18.34 -7.79
CA ARG A 221 -2.06 18.07 -6.36
C ARG A 221 -1.00 18.71 -5.48
N TRP A 222 0.28 18.35 -5.65
CA TRP A 222 1.36 18.98 -4.89
C TRP A 222 1.58 20.43 -5.31
N GLY A 223 1.39 20.73 -6.60
CA GLY A 223 1.45 22.11 -7.07
C GLY A 223 0.38 23.01 -6.44
N ARG A 224 -0.73 22.46 -5.92
CA ARG A 224 -1.71 23.23 -5.14
C ARG A 224 -1.06 23.86 -3.91
N TRP A 225 -0.32 23.08 -3.12
CA TRP A 225 0.38 23.56 -1.94
C TRP A 225 1.44 24.60 -2.29
N VAL A 226 2.18 24.37 -3.38
CA VAL A 226 3.17 25.35 -3.89
C VAL A 226 2.51 26.67 -4.26
N ARG A 227 1.38 26.65 -4.99
CA ARG A 227 0.63 27.86 -5.38
C ARG A 227 0.09 28.63 -4.18
N GLN A 228 -0.23 27.93 -3.10
CA GLN A 228 -0.67 28.52 -1.83
C GLN A 228 0.49 29.01 -0.94
N GLY A 229 1.75 28.83 -1.38
CA GLY A 229 2.92 29.30 -0.66
C GLY A 229 3.41 28.36 0.45
N TYR A 230 2.97 27.11 0.47
CA TYR A 230 3.41 26.13 1.47
C TYR A 230 4.74 25.47 1.04
N PRO A 231 5.79 25.49 1.89
CA PRO A 231 7.12 25.00 1.54
C PRO A 231 7.31 23.49 1.81
N THR A 232 6.29 22.80 2.31
CA THR A 232 6.34 21.43 2.82
C THR A 232 5.17 20.60 2.30
N THR A 233 5.29 19.26 2.34
CA THR A 233 4.22 18.33 1.97
C THR A 233 3.37 17.99 3.18
N TRP A 234 2.05 17.92 3.03
CA TRP A 234 1.12 17.79 4.14
C TRP A 234 0.76 16.33 4.45
N GLU A 235 0.20 16.11 5.64
CA GLU A 235 -0.33 14.82 6.09
C GLU A 235 -1.49 14.35 5.23
N ASN A 236 -2.44 15.25 4.98
CA ASN A 236 -3.64 15.03 4.18
C ASN A 236 -3.83 16.12 3.13
N TRP A 237 -4.71 15.87 2.16
CA TRP A 237 -5.00 16.83 1.10
C TRP A 237 -5.51 18.16 1.65
N ASN A 238 -6.42 18.08 2.62
CA ASN A 238 -6.82 19.19 3.45
C ASN A 238 -6.45 18.90 4.92
N VAL A 239 -5.95 19.92 5.61
CA VAL A 239 -5.63 19.83 7.05
C VAL A 239 -6.15 21.09 7.72
N ASP A 240 -7.13 20.91 8.60
CA ASP A 240 -7.55 21.94 9.54
C ASP A 240 -6.72 21.76 10.82
N PHE A 241 -5.88 22.75 11.14
CA PHE A 241 -5.09 22.71 12.37
C PHE A 241 -6.03 22.80 13.60
N PRO A 242 -5.85 21.98 14.65
CA PRO A 242 -4.65 21.18 14.97
C PRO A 242 -4.66 19.72 14.51
N ASP A 243 -5.68 19.27 13.78
CA ASP A 243 -5.94 17.84 13.53
C ASP A 243 -5.13 17.24 12.36
N GLY A 244 -4.07 17.93 11.91
CA GLY A 244 -3.14 17.40 10.91
C GLY A 244 -1.85 18.21 10.74
N SER A 245 -0.79 17.55 10.28
CA SER A 245 0.52 18.17 10.04
C SER A 245 0.63 18.77 8.63
N GLN A 246 1.10 20.02 8.54
CA GLN A 246 1.49 20.67 7.28
C GLN A 246 2.93 20.33 6.86
N CYS A 247 3.63 19.47 7.59
CA CYS A 247 4.99 19.03 7.25
C CYS A 247 5.15 17.55 7.61
N HIS A 248 4.92 16.68 6.62
CA HIS A 248 4.98 15.23 6.78
C HIS A 248 5.75 14.59 5.62
N ALA A 249 6.90 13.97 5.94
CA ALA A 249 7.85 13.45 4.95
C ALA A 249 7.31 12.27 4.13
N PHE A 250 6.32 11.55 4.66
CA PHE A 250 5.68 10.43 3.95
C PHE A 250 4.96 10.85 2.64
N SER A 251 4.79 12.15 2.41
CA SER A 251 4.14 12.77 1.25
C SER A 251 5.16 13.42 0.33
N ALA A 252 6.46 13.33 0.65
CA ALA A 252 7.55 13.91 -0.13
C ALA A 252 8.06 12.96 -1.24
N HIS A 253 7.40 11.82 -1.44
CA HIS A 253 7.74 10.85 -2.48
C HIS A 253 7.64 11.34 -3.95
N PRO A 254 6.99 12.48 -4.32
CA PRO A 254 7.16 13.02 -5.67
C PRO A 254 8.62 13.25 -6.04
N ARG A 255 9.48 13.58 -5.07
CA ARG A 255 10.93 13.69 -5.31
C ARG A 255 11.52 12.36 -5.81
N TYR A 256 11.14 11.26 -5.19
CA TYR A 256 11.59 9.92 -5.57
C TYR A 256 11.06 9.54 -6.96
N HIS A 257 9.78 9.77 -7.22
CA HIS A 257 9.16 9.46 -8.52
C HIS A 257 9.69 10.31 -9.67
N LEU A 258 9.90 11.61 -9.46
CA LEU A 258 10.55 12.48 -10.45
C LEU A 258 11.98 11.99 -10.75
N ALA A 259 12.73 11.56 -9.73
CA ALA A 259 14.06 11.00 -9.95
C ALA A 259 14.02 9.70 -10.76
N LYS A 260 13.02 8.83 -10.58
CA LYS A 260 12.84 7.63 -11.42
C LYS A 260 12.48 7.97 -12.87
N ILE A 261 11.67 9.01 -13.08
CA ILE A 261 11.17 9.41 -14.41
C ILE A 261 12.26 10.07 -15.27
N PHE A 262 13.13 10.88 -14.67
CA PHE A 262 14.14 11.67 -15.39
C PHE A 262 15.55 11.08 -15.33
N ARG A 263 15.72 9.87 -14.79
CA ARG A 263 16.96 9.09 -14.90
C ARG A 263 17.02 8.40 -16.25
#